data_AF-A0A1M7SXU6-F1
#
_entry.id   AF-A0A1M7SXU6-F1
#
_cell.length_a   1.000
_cell.length_b   1.000
_cell.length_c   1.000
_cell.angle_alpha   90.00
_cell.angle_beta   90.00
_cell.angle_gamma   90.00
#
_symmetry.space_group_name_H-M   'P 1'
#
loop_
_entity.id
_entity.type
_entity.pdbx_description
1 polymer ?
#
loop_
_entity_poly.entity_id
_entity_poly.type
_entity_poly.pdbx_seq_one_letter_code
_entity_poly.pdbx_strand_id
1 'polypeptide(L)'
;MISITEIVLIVAGFAAIILGYLLPAGKDIDEEDKLLMEREIRELVRREVEDQKETIENMVDDTVDNSLDRTERAMERISNEKLSAIGEYSDTVINDIHKNHDEVMFMYDMLNDKHKNLTDVVSEVTRKADEAKKTVMDAEATANEARQATDSLKTISGASFAESNVRAILLDEEEDKPSGIRIPYKEKYNVSPVSPVVENEQDLAGPEPIGNVSSGYVEEKNIKELKELDAIPAEVIKEEQALNLHVIGNKISAEPKETTSAKVVSINDVKPSNPDRNMKELTANDPISQNRQIIEMHKAGKSNMVIARELGLGIGEVKLVIDLSNKHRKVK
;
A
#
# COMPACT_ATOMS: atom_id res chain seq x y z
N MET A 1 -77.62 43.06 82.91
CA MET A 1 -76.65 42.67 83.95
C MET A 1 -75.55 41.92 83.22
N ILE A 2 -74.30 42.39 83.32
CA ILE A 2 -73.16 41.71 82.69
C ILE A 2 -72.96 40.37 83.40
N SER A 3 -72.78 39.30 82.63
CA SER A 3 -72.59 37.96 83.18
C SER A 3 -71.19 37.82 83.78
N ILE A 4 -71.03 37.01 84.83
CA ILE A 4 -69.73 36.74 85.47
C ILE A 4 -68.70 36.20 84.44
N THR A 5 -69.16 35.46 83.43
CA THR A 5 -68.33 34.95 82.34
C THR A 5 -67.75 36.03 81.43
N GLU A 6 -68.49 37.13 81.18
CA GLU A 6 -67.99 38.26 80.39
C GLU A 6 -66.89 39.03 81.13
N ILE A 7 -67.03 39.19 82.45
CA ILE A 7 -66.01 39.86 83.29
C ILE A 7 -64.72 39.05 83.30
N VAL A 8 -64.80 37.71 83.41
CA VAL A 8 -63.64 36.83 83.38
C VAL A 8 -62.93 36.89 82.02
N LEU A 9 -63.67 36.93 80.91
CA LEU A 9 -63.09 37.06 79.57
C LEU A 9 -62.40 38.41 79.34
N ILE A 10 -62.96 39.51 79.87
CA ILE A 10 -62.33 40.84 79.78
C ILE A 10 -61.01 40.89 80.55
N VAL A 11 -60.97 40.32 81.76
CA VAL A 11 -59.75 40.27 82.57
C VAL A 11 -58.70 39.35 81.94
N ALA A 12 -59.10 38.20 81.39
CA ALA A 12 -58.21 37.30 80.67
C ALA A 12 -57.64 37.96 79.39
N GLY A 13 -58.47 38.72 78.66
CA GLY A 13 -58.02 39.50 77.51
C GLY A 13 -57.01 40.58 77.89
N PHE A 14 -57.24 41.30 78.99
CA PHE A 14 -56.30 42.31 79.48
C PHE A 14 -54.97 41.68 79.94
N ALA A 15 -55.03 40.52 80.60
CA ALA A 15 -53.85 39.76 80.97
C ALA A 15 -53.05 39.29 79.75
N ALA A 16 -53.71 38.84 78.67
CA ALA A 16 -53.05 38.44 77.43
C ALA A 16 -52.35 39.62 76.73
N ILE A 17 -52.91 40.82 76.78
CA ILE A 17 -52.30 42.03 76.21
C ILE A 17 -51.04 42.43 77.01
N ILE A 18 -51.11 42.38 78.35
CA ILE A 18 -49.95 42.67 79.21
C ILE A 18 -48.85 41.63 79.00
N LEU A 19 -49.20 40.35 78.89
CA LEU A 19 -48.25 39.28 78.58
C LEU A 19 -47.65 39.44 77.18
N GLY A 20 -48.44 39.89 76.21
CA GLY A 20 -47.96 40.23 74.87
C GLY A 20 -46.98 41.41 74.86
N TYR A 21 -47.18 42.39 75.76
CA TYR A 21 -46.24 43.51 75.94
C TYR A 21 -44.98 43.12 76.72
N LEU A 22 -45.08 42.11 77.60
CA LEU A 22 -43.94 41.57 78.35
C LEU A 22 -43.06 40.63 77.51
N LEU A 23 -43.61 40.06 76.43
CA LEU A 23 -42.80 39.40 75.42
C LEU A 23 -42.02 40.48 74.65
N PRO A 24 -40.70 40.59 74.83
CA PRO A 24 -39.90 41.56 74.10
C PRO A 24 -39.90 41.12 72.64
N ALA A 25 -40.74 41.80 71.85
CA ALA A 25 -40.74 41.67 70.40
C ALA A 25 -39.36 42.13 69.90
N GLY A 26 -38.56 41.18 69.43
CA GLY A 26 -37.29 41.42 68.75
C GLY A 26 -36.33 42.27 69.55
N LYS A 27 -35.58 41.65 70.48
CA LYS A 27 -34.31 42.24 70.90
C LYS A 27 -33.44 42.30 69.64
N ASP A 28 -33.31 43.48 69.05
CA ASP A 28 -32.25 43.77 68.09
C ASP A 28 -30.97 43.30 68.76
N ILE A 29 -30.42 42.21 68.24
CA ILE A 29 -29.15 41.67 68.70
C ILE A 29 -28.16 42.82 68.51
N ASP A 30 -27.56 43.30 69.61
CA ASP A 30 -26.66 44.45 69.58
C ASP A 30 -25.62 44.24 68.45
N GLU A 31 -25.19 45.31 67.76
CA GLU A 31 -24.21 45.17 66.67
C GLU A 31 -22.96 44.41 67.12
N GLU A 32 -22.60 44.51 68.39
CA GLU A 32 -21.51 43.78 69.02
C GLU A 32 -21.79 42.26 69.09
N ASP A 33 -22.99 41.85 69.49
CA ASP A 33 -23.42 40.44 69.53
C ASP A 33 -23.52 39.83 68.12
N LYS A 34 -23.92 40.64 67.12
CA LYS A 34 -23.96 40.22 65.72
C LYS A 34 -22.56 39.99 65.16
N LEU A 35 -21.60 40.84 65.51
CA LEU A 35 -20.20 40.69 65.13
C LEU A 35 -19.53 39.48 65.81
N LEU A 36 -19.88 39.19 67.07
CA LEU A 36 -19.41 38.00 67.78
C LEU A 36 -19.96 36.72 67.13
N MET A 37 -21.25 36.71 66.81
CA MET A 37 -21.89 35.61 66.10
C MET A 37 -21.29 35.40 64.69
N GLU A 38 -21.00 36.48 63.95
CA GLU A 38 -20.35 36.36 62.63
C GLU A 38 -18.92 35.80 62.74
N ARG A 39 -18.16 36.18 63.77
CA ARG A 39 -16.82 35.64 64.02
C ARG A 39 -16.87 34.17 64.40
N GLU A 40 -17.78 33.77 65.29
CA GLU A 40 -17.97 32.39 65.70
C GLU A 40 -18.40 31.50 64.53
N ILE A 41 -19.35 31.97 63.70
CA ILE A 41 -19.76 31.26 62.48
C ILE A 41 -18.57 31.13 61.51
N ARG A 42 -17.78 32.18 61.33
CA ARG A 42 -16.61 32.14 60.45
C ARG A 42 -15.54 31.17 60.96
N GLU A 43 -15.36 31.09 62.27
CA GLU A 43 -14.42 30.15 62.90
C GLU A 43 -14.91 28.70 62.76
N LEU A 44 -16.21 28.44 63.00
CA LEU A 44 -16.83 27.14 62.77
C LEU A 44 -16.72 26.69 61.31
N VAL A 45 -17.00 27.59 60.37
CA VAL A 45 -16.85 27.31 58.93
C VAL A 45 -15.39 27.04 58.57
N ARG A 46 -14.44 27.81 59.10
CA ARG A 46 -13.01 27.56 58.86
C ARG A 46 -12.56 26.19 59.37
N ARG A 47 -13.01 25.80 60.56
CA ARG A 47 -12.68 24.50 61.16
C ARG A 47 -13.27 23.35 60.33
N GLU A 48 -14.53 23.47 59.92
CA GLU A 48 -15.18 22.46 59.07
C GLU A 48 -14.50 22.34 57.69
N VAL A 49 -14.09 23.47 57.11
CA VAL A 49 -13.35 23.47 55.83
C VAL A 49 -11.97 22.84 56.00
N GLU A 50 -11.26 23.06 57.11
CA GLU A 50 -9.96 22.43 57.35
C GLU A 50 -10.09 20.92 57.60
N ASP A 51 -11.14 20.48 58.31
CA ASP A 51 -11.44 19.04 58.49
C ASP A 51 -11.81 18.38 57.15
N GLN A 52 -12.58 19.06 56.30
CA GLN A 52 -12.96 18.54 54.98
C GLN A 52 -11.84 18.61 53.95
N LYS A 53 -10.86 19.49 54.13
CA LYS A 53 -9.73 19.66 53.20
C LYS A 53 -8.97 18.36 53.00
N GLU A 54 -8.69 17.62 54.08
CA GLU A 54 -8.02 16.30 53.99
C GLU A 54 -8.86 15.30 53.19
N THR A 55 -10.19 15.30 53.40
CA THR A 55 -11.09 14.42 52.65
C THR A 55 -11.16 14.80 51.16
N ILE A 56 -11.18 16.09 50.85
CA ILE A 56 -11.17 16.61 49.48
C ILE A 56 -9.83 16.29 48.81
N GLU A 57 -8.71 16.47 49.51
CA GLU A 57 -7.37 16.15 49.01
C GLU A 57 -7.26 14.67 48.65
N ASN A 58 -7.66 13.77 49.56
CA ASN A 58 -7.68 12.33 49.30
C ASN A 58 -8.61 11.96 48.12
N MET A 59 -9.80 12.56 48.04
CA MET A 59 -10.74 12.30 46.93
C MET A 59 -10.19 12.79 45.59
N VAL A 60 -9.50 13.93 45.59
CA VAL A 60 -8.84 14.48 44.40
C VAL A 60 -7.71 13.55 43.97
N ASP A 61 -6.86 13.10 44.89
CA ASP A 61 -5.78 12.15 44.60
C ASP A 61 -6.31 10.84 44.04
N ASP A 62 -7.35 10.25 44.66
CA ASP A 62 -8.01 9.04 44.15
C ASP A 62 -8.58 9.23 42.73
N THR A 63 -9.13 10.41 42.46
CA THR A 63 -9.68 10.74 41.13
C THR A 63 -8.58 10.90 40.10
N VAL A 64 -7.48 11.55 40.48
CA VAL A 64 -6.28 11.71 39.65
C VAL A 64 -5.70 10.34 39.33
N ASP A 65 -5.48 9.49 40.33
CA ASP A 65 -4.94 8.14 40.15
C ASP A 65 -5.84 7.28 39.26
N ASN A 66 -7.15 7.29 39.47
CA ASN A 66 -8.08 6.57 38.60
C ASN A 66 -8.04 7.10 37.15
N SER A 67 -7.91 8.41 36.97
CA SER A 67 -7.79 9.02 35.65
C SER A 67 -6.47 8.66 34.96
N LEU A 68 -5.37 8.59 35.73
CA LEU A 68 -4.06 8.14 35.26
C LEU A 68 -4.12 6.67 34.86
N ASP A 69 -4.65 5.79 35.70
CA ASP A 69 -4.84 4.36 35.43
C ASP A 69 -5.66 4.12 34.15
N ARG A 70 -6.77 4.86 33.98
CA ARG A 70 -7.59 4.77 32.76
C ARG A 70 -6.84 5.26 31.54
N THR A 71 -6.08 6.35 31.68
CA THR A 71 -5.28 6.90 30.61
C THR A 71 -4.14 5.96 30.23
N GLU A 72 -3.44 5.38 31.21
CA GLU A 72 -2.37 4.41 31.01
C GLU A 72 -2.89 3.18 30.28
N ARG A 73 -3.99 2.56 30.75
CA ARG A 73 -4.59 1.40 30.08
C ARG A 73 -5.09 1.73 28.67
N ALA A 74 -5.67 2.91 28.46
CA ALA A 74 -6.09 3.35 27.13
C ALA A 74 -4.87 3.56 26.21
N MET A 75 -3.81 4.18 26.74
CA MET A 75 -2.56 4.41 26.02
C MET A 75 -1.84 3.10 25.72
N GLU A 76 -1.82 2.11 26.61
CA GLU A 76 -1.27 0.78 26.33
C GLU A 76 -2.01 0.10 25.19
N ARG A 77 -3.35 0.16 25.18
CA ARG A 77 -4.15 -0.42 24.11
C ARG A 77 -3.88 0.25 22.77
N ILE A 78 -3.91 1.58 22.75
CA ILE A 78 -3.63 2.36 21.54
C ILE A 78 -2.19 2.12 21.09
N SER A 79 -1.23 2.11 22.01
CA SER A 79 0.18 1.86 21.72
C SER A 79 0.36 0.49 21.08
N ASN A 80 -0.25 -0.57 21.65
CA ASN A 80 -0.20 -1.91 21.08
C ASN A 80 -0.83 -1.97 19.69
N GLU A 81 -1.98 -1.32 19.48
CA GLU A 81 -2.63 -1.23 18.17
C GLU A 81 -1.74 -0.48 17.16
N LYS A 82 -1.15 0.65 17.54
CA LYS A 82 -0.23 1.42 16.69
C LYS A 82 1.06 0.67 16.41
N LEU A 83 1.60 -0.06 17.39
CA LEU A 83 2.78 -0.90 17.18
C LEU A 83 2.48 -2.01 16.17
N SER A 84 1.31 -2.64 16.26
CA SER A 84 0.84 -3.62 15.28
C SER A 84 0.70 -3.02 13.88
N ALA A 85 0.01 -1.87 13.76
CA ALA A 85 -0.20 -1.19 12.49
C ALA A 85 1.12 -0.69 11.86
N ILE A 86 2.05 -0.21 12.69
CA ILE A 86 3.40 0.17 12.25
C ILE A 86 4.17 -1.08 11.78
N GLY A 87 4.02 -2.21 12.46
CA GLY A 87 4.59 -3.49 12.03
C GLY A 87 4.09 -3.89 10.64
N GLU A 88 2.77 -3.95 10.45
CA GLU A 88 2.15 -4.30 9.16
C GLU A 88 2.54 -3.33 8.02
N TYR A 89 2.57 -2.03 8.32
CA TYR A 89 3.02 -1.02 7.36
C TYR A 89 4.51 -1.18 7.03
N SER A 90 5.35 -1.41 8.05
CA SER A 90 6.77 -1.64 7.87
C SER A 90 7.03 -2.86 7.01
N ASP A 91 6.34 -3.98 7.26
CA ASP A 91 6.49 -5.21 6.47
C ASP A 91 6.08 -4.97 5.01
N THR A 92 5.01 -4.20 4.78
CA THR A 92 4.58 -3.82 3.43
C THR A 92 5.63 -2.97 2.73
N VAL A 93 6.14 -1.92 3.39
CA VAL A 93 7.16 -1.03 2.83
C VAL A 93 8.47 -1.77 2.56
N ILE A 94 8.89 -2.65 3.47
CA ILE A 94 10.09 -3.47 3.28
C ILE A 94 9.93 -4.41 2.10
N ASN A 95 8.77 -5.06 1.94
CA ASN A 95 8.49 -5.89 0.77
C ASN A 95 8.49 -5.09 -0.53
N ASP A 96 7.92 -3.88 -0.54
CA ASP A 96 7.94 -3.00 -1.70
C ASP A 96 9.36 -2.52 -2.02
N ILE A 97 10.18 -2.25 -1.01
CA ILE A 97 11.60 -1.92 -1.18
C ILE A 97 12.35 -3.10 -1.79
N HIS A 98 12.12 -4.33 -1.29
CA HIS A 98 12.73 -5.53 -1.86
C HIS A 98 12.32 -5.71 -3.32
N LYS A 99 11.03 -5.61 -3.63
CA LYS A 99 10.53 -5.71 -5.01
C LYS A 99 11.14 -4.65 -5.93
N ASN A 100 11.21 -3.41 -5.47
CA ASN A 100 11.80 -2.32 -6.24
C ASN A 100 13.30 -2.53 -6.46
N HIS A 101 14.03 -2.94 -5.42
CA HIS A 101 15.44 -3.31 -5.54
C HIS A 101 15.65 -4.43 -6.57
N ASP A 102 14.81 -5.46 -6.53
CA ASP A 102 14.88 -6.58 -7.48
C ASP A 102 14.55 -6.14 -8.91
N GLU A 103 13.57 -5.26 -9.10
CA GLU A 103 13.24 -4.67 -10.41
C GLU A 103 14.40 -3.82 -10.94
N VAL A 104 15.04 -3.02 -10.08
CA VAL A 104 16.21 -2.22 -10.46
C VAL A 104 17.40 -3.10 -10.83
N MET A 105 17.67 -4.17 -10.08
CA MET A 105 18.71 -5.13 -10.42
C MET A 105 18.40 -5.85 -11.73
N PHE A 106 17.15 -6.26 -11.93
CA PHE A 106 16.70 -6.85 -13.18
C PHE A 106 16.85 -5.89 -14.37
N MET A 107 16.51 -4.62 -14.21
CA MET A 107 16.74 -3.60 -15.24
C MET A 107 18.22 -3.41 -15.52
N TYR A 108 19.08 -3.45 -14.50
CA TYR A 108 20.53 -3.37 -14.66
C TYR A 108 21.07 -4.55 -15.46
N ASP A 109 20.65 -5.77 -15.12
CA ASP A 109 21.03 -6.99 -15.83
C ASP A 109 20.52 -6.97 -17.28
N MET A 110 19.26 -6.60 -17.50
CA MET A 110 18.70 -6.48 -18.85
C MET A 110 19.41 -5.41 -19.68
N LEU A 111 19.79 -4.29 -19.07
CA LEU A 111 20.51 -3.22 -19.75
C LEU A 111 21.93 -3.67 -20.12
N ASN A 112 22.61 -4.38 -19.21
CA ASN A 112 23.91 -4.96 -19.46
C ASN A 112 23.85 -6.04 -20.55
N ASP A 113 22.85 -6.91 -20.54
CA ASP A 113 22.65 -7.92 -21.58
C ASP A 113 22.25 -7.31 -22.92
N LYS A 114 21.41 -6.25 -22.94
CA LYS A 114 21.16 -5.48 -24.17
C LYS A 114 22.45 -4.84 -24.68
N HIS A 115 23.30 -4.33 -23.80
CA HIS A 115 24.59 -3.74 -24.21
C HIS A 115 25.51 -4.79 -24.85
N LYS A 116 25.63 -5.98 -24.26
CA LYS A 116 26.37 -7.11 -24.85
C LYS A 116 25.78 -7.51 -26.19
N ASN A 117 24.48 -7.78 -26.25
CA ASN A 117 23.80 -8.18 -27.48
C ASN A 117 23.95 -7.14 -28.60
N LEU A 118 23.84 -5.85 -28.27
CA LEU A 118 24.01 -4.77 -29.26
C LEU A 118 25.46 -4.70 -29.73
N THR A 119 26.43 -4.87 -28.83
CA THR A 119 27.86 -4.93 -29.18
C THR A 119 28.18 -6.12 -30.08
N ASP A 120 27.62 -7.29 -29.77
CA ASP A 120 27.78 -8.51 -30.57
C ASP A 120 27.16 -8.33 -31.96
N VAL A 121 25.92 -7.81 -32.06
CA VAL A 121 25.28 -7.51 -33.35
C VAL A 121 26.09 -6.48 -34.15
N VAL A 122 26.58 -5.41 -33.50
CA VAL A 122 27.46 -4.42 -34.16
C VAL A 122 28.75 -5.08 -34.65
N SER A 123 29.34 -5.98 -33.87
CA SER A 123 30.55 -6.71 -34.25
C SER A 123 30.31 -7.63 -35.46
N GLU A 124 29.17 -8.34 -35.51
CA GLU A 124 28.81 -9.20 -36.65
C GLU A 124 28.53 -8.38 -37.91
N VAL A 125 27.82 -7.26 -37.78
CA VAL A 125 27.55 -6.34 -38.90
C VAL A 125 28.86 -5.76 -39.44
N THR A 126 29.77 -5.33 -38.55
CA THR A 126 31.09 -4.82 -38.95
C THR A 126 31.88 -5.92 -39.66
N ARG A 127 31.89 -7.15 -39.13
CA ARG A 127 32.59 -8.28 -39.75
C ARG A 127 32.02 -8.62 -41.13
N LYS A 128 30.70 -8.68 -41.28
CA LYS A 128 30.04 -8.93 -42.57
C LYS A 128 30.24 -7.78 -43.55
N ALA A 129 30.25 -6.53 -43.08
CA ALA A 129 30.54 -5.37 -43.92
C ALA A 129 31.99 -5.40 -44.42
N ASP A 130 32.94 -5.79 -43.57
CA ASP A 130 34.35 -5.95 -43.95
C ASP A 130 34.56 -7.14 -44.90
N GLU A 131 33.89 -8.28 -44.66
CA GLU A 131 33.88 -9.44 -45.57
C GLU A 131 33.25 -9.06 -46.93
N ALA A 132 32.13 -8.35 -46.94
CA ALA A 132 31.48 -7.85 -48.16
C ALA A 132 32.38 -6.87 -48.90
N LYS A 133 33.03 -5.93 -48.20
CA LYS A 133 33.99 -5.00 -48.80
C LYS A 133 35.17 -5.76 -49.42
N LYS A 134 35.69 -6.77 -48.72
CA LYS A 134 36.79 -7.60 -49.22
C LYS A 134 36.39 -8.40 -50.46
N THR A 135 35.23 -9.05 -50.45
CA THR A 135 34.74 -9.80 -51.62
C THR A 135 34.47 -8.90 -52.82
N VAL A 136 33.96 -7.68 -52.61
CA VAL A 136 33.82 -6.68 -53.69
C VAL A 136 35.19 -6.28 -54.22
N MET A 137 36.17 -6.02 -53.36
CA MET A 137 37.55 -5.71 -53.79
C MET A 137 38.20 -6.86 -54.57
N ASP A 138 38.04 -8.10 -54.10
CA ASP A 138 38.58 -9.30 -54.76
C ASP A 138 37.88 -9.55 -56.12
N ALA A 139 36.57 -9.33 -56.20
CA ALA A 139 35.81 -9.41 -57.45
C ALA A 139 36.19 -8.29 -58.43
N GLU A 140 36.43 -7.07 -57.94
CA GLU A 140 36.90 -5.96 -58.77
C GLU A 140 38.32 -6.22 -59.31
N ALA A 141 39.22 -6.75 -58.48
CA ALA A 141 40.55 -7.15 -58.92
C ALA A 141 40.48 -8.25 -60.00
N THR A 142 39.67 -9.29 -59.77
CA THR A 142 39.48 -10.39 -60.74
C THR A 142 38.86 -9.89 -62.05
N ALA A 143 37.86 -9.00 -61.98
CA ALA A 143 37.23 -8.42 -63.16
C ALA A 143 38.20 -7.53 -63.95
N ASN A 144 39.06 -6.76 -63.26
CA ASN A 144 40.07 -5.93 -63.89
C ASN A 144 41.18 -6.78 -64.52
N GLU A 145 41.62 -7.88 -63.89
CA GLU A 145 42.55 -8.84 -64.47
C GLU A 145 41.95 -9.53 -65.70
N ALA A 146 40.70 -9.99 -65.61
CA ALA A 146 40.00 -10.60 -66.74
C ALA A 146 39.83 -9.62 -67.91
N ARG A 147 39.52 -8.35 -67.64
CA ARG A 147 39.46 -7.29 -68.66
C ARG A 147 40.82 -7.09 -69.34
N GLN A 148 41.89 -6.98 -68.58
CA GLN A 148 43.25 -6.86 -69.14
C GLN A 148 43.65 -8.08 -69.98
N ALA A 149 43.24 -9.29 -69.57
CA ALA A 149 43.43 -10.52 -70.35
C ALA A 149 42.61 -10.51 -71.65
N THR A 150 41.36 -10.06 -71.62
CA THR A 150 40.53 -9.96 -72.84
C THR A 150 41.02 -8.88 -73.79
N ASP A 151 41.54 -7.77 -73.29
CA ASP A 151 42.08 -6.69 -74.13
C ASP A 151 43.41 -7.12 -74.79
N SER A 152 44.21 -7.94 -74.11
CA SER A 152 45.38 -8.59 -74.69
C SER A 152 45.03 -9.72 -75.67
N LEU A 153 43.89 -10.40 -75.52
CA LEU A 153 43.40 -11.36 -76.52
C LEU A 153 42.76 -10.69 -77.75
N LYS A 154 42.04 -9.58 -77.57
CA LYS A 154 41.36 -8.86 -78.65
C LYS A 154 42.35 -8.19 -79.62
N THR A 155 43.55 -7.88 -79.16
CA THR A 155 44.64 -7.43 -80.04
C THR A 155 45.22 -8.58 -80.90
N ILE A 156 44.96 -9.84 -80.56
CA ILE A 156 45.44 -11.03 -81.29
C ILE A 156 44.36 -11.59 -82.23
N SER A 157 43.07 -11.50 -81.90
CA SER A 157 41.98 -12.18 -82.65
C SER A 157 41.32 -11.35 -83.77
N GLY A 158 42.08 -10.51 -84.47
CA GLY A 158 41.64 -9.78 -85.66
C GLY A 158 41.57 -10.64 -86.93
N ALA A 159 40.98 -11.85 -86.87
CA ALA A 159 40.77 -12.69 -88.05
C ALA A 159 39.49 -13.53 -87.95
N SER A 160 38.55 -13.24 -88.86
CA SER A 160 37.33 -13.97 -89.22
C SER A 160 37.54 -15.49 -89.31
N PHE A 161 36.60 -16.33 -88.82
CA PHE A 161 36.02 -17.47 -89.56
C PHE A 161 34.82 -18.12 -88.82
N ALA A 162 33.70 -18.19 -89.55
CA ALA A 162 32.67 -19.24 -89.72
C ALA A 162 32.13 -20.13 -88.58
N GLU A 163 30.80 -20.29 -88.66
CA GLU A 163 29.84 -21.12 -87.94
C GLU A 163 30.18 -22.62 -87.83
N SER A 164 29.82 -23.27 -86.72
CA SER A 164 28.86 -24.40 -86.70
C SER A 164 28.72 -25.08 -85.33
N ASN A 165 27.47 -25.48 -85.04
CA ASN A 165 27.02 -26.53 -84.11
C ASN A 165 26.69 -26.16 -82.65
N VAL A 166 25.52 -25.54 -82.47
CA VAL A 166 24.71 -25.61 -81.25
C VAL A 166 23.96 -26.95 -81.23
N ARG A 167 24.07 -27.73 -80.15
CA ARG A 167 23.27 -28.96 -79.94
C ARG A 167 22.09 -28.63 -79.02
N ALA A 168 20.87 -28.78 -79.54
CA ALA A 168 19.63 -28.65 -78.80
C ALA A 168 19.31 -29.93 -78.02
N ILE A 169 18.78 -29.75 -76.81
CA ILE A 169 18.15 -30.77 -75.97
C ILE A 169 16.69 -30.87 -76.40
N LEU A 170 16.20 -32.06 -76.73
CA LEU A 170 14.78 -32.35 -76.90
C LEU A 170 14.35 -33.29 -75.77
N LEU A 171 13.43 -32.82 -74.93
CA LEU A 171 12.62 -33.65 -74.04
C LEU A 171 11.34 -34.01 -74.80
N ASP A 172 11.02 -35.29 -74.87
CA ASP A 172 9.67 -35.76 -75.21
C ASP A 172 9.03 -36.32 -73.93
N GLU A 173 7.88 -35.75 -73.59
CA GLU A 173 6.90 -36.28 -72.65
C GLU A 173 6.13 -37.42 -73.34
N GLU A 174 5.59 -38.36 -72.56
CA GLU A 174 4.75 -39.49 -73.00
C GLU A 174 5.50 -40.74 -73.48
N GLU A 175 6.42 -41.28 -72.66
CA GLU A 175 6.50 -42.74 -72.42
C GLU A 175 7.36 -43.03 -71.18
N ASP A 176 6.65 -43.36 -70.11
CA ASP A 176 7.09 -43.68 -68.76
C ASP A 176 8.13 -44.83 -68.74
N LYS A 177 9.45 -44.51 -68.82
CA LYS A 177 10.65 -45.16 -68.20
C LYS A 177 11.95 -44.96 -69.00
N PRO A 178 12.99 -44.36 -68.39
CA PRO A 178 14.37 -44.78 -68.60
C PRO A 178 14.90 -45.51 -67.36
N SER A 179 15.37 -46.73 -67.62
CA SER A 179 15.94 -47.70 -66.71
C SER A 179 16.90 -47.10 -65.68
N GLY A 180 16.59 -47.33 -64.39
CA GLY A 180 17.46 -46.99 -63.28
C GLY A 180 18.86 -47.59 -63.46
N ILE A 181 19.87 -46.73 -63.42
CA ILE A 181 21.28 -47.11 -63.36
C ILE A 181 21.51 -47.71 -61.96
N ARG A 182 21.54 -49.04 -61.86
CA ARG A 182 21.97 -49.78 -60.67
C ARG A 182 23.50 -49.86 -60.65
N ILE A 183 24.14 -49.21 -59.68
CA ILE A 183 25.55 -49.41 -59.36
C ILE A 183 25.63 -50.31 -58.10
N PRO A 184 26.12 -51.55 -58.21
CA PRO A 184 26.31 -52.43 -57.05
C PRO A 184 27.69 -52.21 -56.39
N TYR A 185 27.74 -52.06 -55.06
CA TYR A 185 28.94 -52.35 -54.28
C TYR A 185 28.61 -53.10 -52.99
N LYS A 186 29.48 -54.06 -52.62
CA LYS A 186 29.34 -55.01 -51.50
C LYS A 186 30.15 -54.56 -50.27
N GLU A 187 29.61 -54.84 -49.09
CA GLU A 187 30.17 -54.66 -47.75
C GLU A 187 31.39 -55.54 -47.44
N LYS A 188 32.25 -55.13 -46.49
CA LYS A 188 32.87 -55.97 -45.43
C LYS A 188 33.38 -55.19 -44.19
N TYR A 189 32.82 -55.55 -43.03
CA TYR A 189 33.34 -55.84 -41.67
C TYR A 189 34.40 -55.02 -40.87
N ASN A 190 34.02 -54.85 -39.59
CA ASN A 190 34.72 -54.94 -38.28
C ASN A 190 35.85 -53.98 -37.90
N VAL A 191 35.78 -53.40 -36.68
CA VAL A 191 36.56 -53.82 -35.48
C VAL A 191 36.01 -53.20 -34.17
N SER A 192 36.09 -53.96 -33.06
CA SER A 192 36.17 -53.44 -31.68
C SER A 192 37.50 -53.93 -31.06
N PRO A 193 38.12 -53.16 -30.14
CA PRO A 193 38.62 -53.73 -28.87
C PRO A 193 38.56 -52.73 -27.67
N VAL A 194 38.08 -53.07 -26.47
CA VAL A 194 38.69 -53.74 -25.27
C VAL A 194 38.80 -52.78 -24.05
N SER A 195 38.53 -53.36 -22.87
CA SER A 195 38.28 -52.90 -21.48
C SER A 195 39.47 -52.24 -20.71
N PRO A 196 39.33 -51.85 -19.40
CA PRO A 196 39.38 -52.82 -18.28
C PRO A 196 38.46 -52.56 -17.04
N VAL A 197 38.44 -53.59 -16.19
CA VAL A 197 37.68 -53.93 -14.97
C VAL A 197 38.28 -53.33 -13.69
N VAL A 198 37.48 -53.05 -12.64
CA VAL A 198 37.74 -53.38 -11.19
C VAL A 198 36.40 -53.45 -10.41
N GLU A 199 36.25 -54.47 -9.56
CA GLU A 199 35.16 -54.75 -8.59
C GLU A 199 35.29 -53.95 -7.26
N ASN A 200 34.17 -53.58 -6.62
CA ASN A 200 33.74 -54.14 -5.32
C ASN A 200 32.61 -53.34 -4.60
N GLU A 201 31.65 -54.13 -4.13
CA GLU A 201 30.71 -54.11 -3.01
C GLU A 201 30.40 -52.87 -2.12
N GLN A 202 29.09 -52.81 -1.79
CA GLN A 202 28.43 -52.46 -0.52
C GLN A 202 28.05 -51.00 -0.21
N ASP A 203 26.73 -50.87 0.08
CA ASP A 203 26.13 -50.15 1.20
C ASP A 203 25.39 -48.80 1.03
N LEU A 204 24.14 -48.84 1.53
CA LEU A 204 23.30 -47.79 2.14
C LEU A 204 22.57 -46.73 1.29
N ALA A 205 21.25 -46.96 1.19
CA ALA A 205 20.14 -46.05 1.54
C ALA A 205 20.25 -44.53 1.30
N GLY A 206 19.43 -44.03 0.35
CA GLY A 206 19.00 -42.63 0.27
C GLY A 206 18.25 -42.35 -1.05
N PRO A 207 17.06 -41.73 -1.05
CA PRO A 207 16.21 -41.62 -2.23
C PRO A 207 16.74 -40.62 -3.25
N GLU A 208 16.51 -40.94 -4.53
CA GLU A 208 16.84 -40.11 -5.69
C GLU A 208 16.12 -38.74 -5.65
N PRO A 209 16.77 -37.66 -6.10
CA PRO A 209 16.10 -36.39 -6.36
C PRO A 209 15.19 -36.55 -7.59
N ILE A 210 13.89 -36.37 -7.40
CA ILE A 210 12.91 -36.32 -8.49
C ILE A 210 13.26 -35.13 -9.40
N GLY A 211 13.49 -35.46 -10.66
CA GLY A 211 13.89 -34.55 -11.71
C GLY A 211 12.88 -33.45 -12.02
N ASN A 212 13.42 -32.40 -12.62
CA ASN A 212 12.72 -31.25 -13.16
C ASN A 212 11.52 -31.69 -14.02
N VAL A 213 10.30 -31.36 -13.57
CA VAL A 213 9.10 -31.48 -14.40
C VAL A 213 9.04 -30.29 -15.36
N SER A 214 9.36 -30.61 -16.61
CA SER A 214 9.02 -29.84 -17.81
C SER A 214 7.51 -29.55 -17.82
N SER A 215 7.13 -28.29 -18.03
CA SER A 215 5.72 -27.89 -18.16
C SER A 215 5.09 -28.58 -19.37
N GLY A 216 4.15 -29.50 -19.12
CA GLY A 216 3.25 -30.03 -20.13
C GLY A 216 1.87 -29.39 -19.99
N TYR A 217 1.31 -28.90 -21.09
CA TYR A 217 -0.11 -28.58 -21.18
C TYR A 217 -0.94 -29.84 -20.87
N VAL A 218 -1.86 -29.75 -19.91
CA VAL A 218 -2.85 -30.79 -19.64
C VAL A 218 -4.04 -30.56 -20.57
N GLU A 219 -4.34 -31.53 -21.43
CA GLU A 219 -5.52 -31.48 -22.30
C GLU A 219 -6.82 -31.56 -21.48
N GLU A 220 -7.82 -30.74 -21.82
CA GLU A 220 -9.15 -30.59 -21.19
C GLU A 220 -9.96 -31.89 -21.02
N LYS A 221 -9.50 -33.01 -21.59
CA LYS A 221 -10.23 -34.28 -21.62
C LYS A 221 -9.98 -35.16 -20.38
N ASN A 222 -9.03 -34.78 -19.51
CA ASN A 222 -8.70 -35.52 -18.29
C ASN A 222 -9.38 -34.98 -17.02
N ILE A 223 -10.28 -34.02 -17.13
CA ILE A 223 -11.12 -33.57 -16.01
C ILE A 223 -12.37 -34.45 -15.97
N LYS A 224 -12.21 -35.70 -15.55
CA LYS A 224 -13.36 -36.50 -15.10
C LYS A 224 -13.67 -36.07 -13.67
N GLU A 225 -14.96 -35.92 -13.39
CA GLU A 225 -15.56 -35.60 -12.07
C GLU A 225 -15.78 -34.11 -11.76
N LEU A 226 -16.55 -33.42 -12.61
CA LEU A 226 -17.22 -32.14 -12.28
C LEU A 226 -18.76 -32.28 -12.19
N LYS A 227 -19.31 -33.50 -12.25
CA LYS A 227 -20.76 -33.75 -12.22
C LYS A 227 -21.35 -34.05 -10.84
N GLU A 228 -20.54 -34.01 -9.77
CA GLU A 228 -21.03 -34.31 -8.41
C GLU A 228 -21.22 -33.08 -7.51
N LEU A 229 -20.90 -31.87 -7.99
CA LEU A 229 -21.07 -30.63 -7.21
C LEU A 229 -22.53 -30.12 -7.19
N ASP A 230 -23.37 -30.56 -8.13
CA ASP A 230 -24.81 -30.20 -8.17
C ASP A 230 -25.66 -31.02 -7.16
N ALA A 231 -25.07 -31.99 -6.47
CA ALA A 231 -25.77 -32.88 -5.54
C ALA A 231 -25.60 -32.50 -4.05
N ILE A 232 -24.88 -31.42 -3.73
CA ILE A 232 -24.74 -30.95 -2.34
C ILE A 232 -25.86 -29.92 -2.07
N PRO A 233 -26.91 -30.27 -1.32
CA PRO A 233 -27.96 -29.31 -0.99
C PRO A 233 -27.37 -28.20 -0.11
N ALA A 234 -27.43 -26.95 -0.59
CA ALA A 234 -27.09 -25.78 0.22
C ALA A 234 -28.18 -25.60 1.29
N GLU A 235 -27.89 -26.02 2.52
CA GLU A 235 -28.79 -25.82 3.65
C GLU A 235 -28.61 -24.39 4.20
N VAL A 236 -29.70 -23.60 4.18
CA VAL A 236 -29.71 -22.23 4.69
C VAL A 236 -29.72 -22.30 6.22
N ILE A 237 -28.59 -21.94 6.82
CA ILE A 237 -28.40 -21.91 8.28
C ILE A 237 -29.36 -20.85 8.87
N LYS A 238 -30.22 -21.27 9.81
CA LYS A 238 -31.12 -20.37 10.54
C LYS A 238 -30.32 -19.57 11.58
N GLU A 239 -30.77 -18.35 11.90
CA GLU A 239 -30.06 -17.37 12.75
C GLU A 239 -29.56 -17.95 14.10
N GLU A 240 -30.30 -18.90 14.68
CA GLU A 240 -29.92 -19.56 15.94
C GLU A 240 -28.69 -20.48 15.84
N GLN A 241 -28.42 -21.05 14.66
CA GLN A 241 -27.27 -21.93 14.42
C GLN A 241 -26.00 -21.16 14.01
N ALA A 242 -26.15 -19.94 13.49
CA ALA A 242 -25.04 -19.05 13.15
C ALA A 242 -24.35 -18.47 14.41
N LEU A 243 -25.07 -18.37 15.52
CA LEU A 243 -24.57 -17.83 16.79
C LEU A 243 -23.45 -18.70 17.42
N ASN A 244 -23.34 -19.97 17.05
CA ASN A 244 -22.36 -20.91 17.63
C ASN A 244 -21.12 -21.16 16.73
N LEU A 245 -21.01 -20.51 15.57
CA LEU A 245 -19.80 -20.58 14.75
C LEU A 245 -18.80 -19.48 15.16
N HIS A 246 -17.63 -19.89 15.67
CA HIS A 246 -16.54 -18.96 15.96
C HIS A 246 -15.84 -18.55 14.66
N VAL A 247 -16.22 -17.38 14.13
CA VAL A 247 -15.53 -16.75 12.99
C VAL A 247 -14.25 -16.09 13.50
N ILE A 248 -13.11 -16.71 13.23
CA ILE A 248 -11.79 -16.14 13.55
C ILE A 248 -11.60 -14.89 12.68
N GLY A 249 -11.51 -13.72 13.33
CA GLY A 249 -11.17 -12.45 12.69
C GLY A 249 -12.15 -11.30 12.92
N ASN A 250 -13.33 -11.53 13.51
CA ASN A 250 -14.32 -10.47 13.73
C ASN A 250 -14.46 -10.11 15.21
N LYS A 251 -13.76 -9.07 15.68
CA LYS A 251 -14.04 -8.48 16.99
C LYS A 251 -15.23 -7.52 16.86
N ILE A 252 -16.44 -8.02 17.11
CA ILE A 252 -17.60 -7.17 17.39
C ILE A 252 -17.89 -7.26 18.88
N SER A 253 -17.53 -6.20 19.59
CA SER A 253 -18.14 -5.87 20.88
C SER A 253 -19.57 -5.44 20.62
N ALA A 254 -20.51 -6.15 21.22
CA ALA A 254 -21.92 -5.80 21.22
C ALA A 254 -22.14 -4.53 22.05
N GLU A 255 -22.63 -3.46 21.42
CA GLU A 255 -23.73 -2.60 21.90
C GLU A 255 -24.33 -1.80 20.73
N PRO A 256 -25.65 -1.51 20.73
CA PRO A 256 -26.39 -1.03 19.57
C PRO A 256 -26.33 0.49 19.44
N LYS A 257 -25.86 1.02 18.30
CA LYS A 257 -26.04 2.44 17.95
C LYS A 257 -26.40 2.64 16.48
N GLU A 258 -27.63 3.10 16.32
CA GLU A 258 -28.20 3.97 15.30
C GLU A 258 -27.73 3.86 13.84
N THR A 259 -28.66 3.32 13.07
CA THR A 259 -28.83 3.45 11.62
C THR A 259 -28.73 4.92 11.15
N THR A 260 -27.76 5.22 10.29
CA THR A 260 -27.87 6.32 9.33
C THR A 260 -27.89 5.73 7.92
N SER A 261 -28.95 6.08 7.20
CA SER A 261 -29.33 5.55 5.89
C SER A 261 -28.30 5.90 4.81
N ALA A 262 -27.55 4.91 4.32
CA ALA A 262 -26.80 5.03 3.07
C ALA A 262 -27.69 4.60 1.90
N LYS A 263 -28.11 5.58 1.10
CA LYS A 263 -28.90 5.43 -0.13
C LYS A 263 -28.03 4.78 -1.21
N VAL A 264 -28.36 3.56 -1.61
CA VAL A 264 -27.72 2.84 -2.74
C VAL A 264 -28.04 3.55 -4.05
N VAL A 265 -27.02 4.07 -4.73
CA VAL A 265 -27.12 4.58 -6.11
C VAL A 265 -26.68 3.46 -7.06
N SER A 266 -27.55 3.13 -8.02
CA SER A 266 -27.31 2.08 -9.02
C SER A 266 -26.27 2.49 -10.08
N ILE A 267 -25.40 1.55 -10.46
CA ILE A 267 -24.18 1.73 -11.27
C ILE A 267 -24.47 1.70 -12.79
N ASN A 268 -25.62 2.18 -13.24
CA ASN A 268 -25.86 2.32 -14.68
C ASN A 268 -25.90 3.81 -15.02
N ASP A 269 -24.78 4.27 -15.60
CA ASP A 269 -24.58 5.47 -16.42
C ASP A 269 -23.39 6.33 -15.97
N VAL A 270 -22.16 5.89 -16.27
CA VAL A 270 -20.99 6.79 -16.28
C VAL A 270 -20.23 6.65 -17.60
N LYS A 271 -20.50 7.64 -18.45
CA LYS A 271 -19.72 8.03 -19.63
C LYS A 271 -18.25 8.27 -19.22
N PRO A 272 -17.24 7.88 -20.03
CA PRO A 272 -15.84 7.99 -19.64
C PRO A 272 -15.43 9.46 -19.50
N SER A 273 -15.29 9.92 -18.26
CA SER A 273 -14.68 11.20 -17.93
C SER A 273 -13.19 10.97 -17.64
N ASN A 274 -12.37 11.75 -18.33
CA ASN A 274 -10.90 11.75 -18.31
C ASN A 274 -10.30 11.60 -16.89
N PRO A 275 -9.27 10.75 -16.69
CA PRO A 275 -8.74 10.39 -15.36
C PRO A 275 -7.97 11.52 -14.65
N ASP A 276 -7.67 12.62 -15.34
CA ASP A 276 -6.81 13.69 -14.80
C ASP A 276 -7.46 14.54 -13.69
N ARG A 277 -8.79 14.50 -13.53
CA ARG A 277 -9.46 15.28 -12.48
C ARG A 277 -9.34 14.67 -11.09
N ASN A 278 -9.27 13.34 -10.99
CA ASN A 278 -9.20 12.65 -9.70
C ASN A 278 -7.81 12.80 -9.05
N MET A 279 -6.75 12.87 -9.86
CA MET A 279 -5.37 13.02 -9.37
C MET A 279 -5.13 14.35 -8.62
N LYS A 280 -5.81 15.43 -9.04
CA LYS A 280 -5.59 16.76 -8.45
C LYS A 280 -6.23 16.91 -7.06
N GLU A 281 -7.30 16.16 -6.81
CA GLU A 281 -8.04 16.18 -5.54
C GLU A 281 -7.34 15.33 -4.47
N LEU A 282 -6.64 14.27 -4.87
CA LEU A 282 -5.82 13.42 -3.98
C LEU A 282 -4.49 14.08 -3.57
N THR A 283 -3.96 15.00 -4.38
CA THR A 283 -2.74 15.77 -4.05
C THR A 283 -2.98 17.00 -3.16
N ALA A 284 -4.24 17.30 -2.81
CA ALA A 284 -4.60 18.48 -2.01
C ALA A 284 -4.20 18.36 -0.53
N ASN A 285 -3.87 17.16 -0.06
CA ASN A 285 -3.49 16.87 1.33
C ASN A 285 -2.02 16.50 1.51
N ASP A 286 -1.15 16.78 0.53
CA ASP A 286 0.29 16.60 0.71
C ASP A 286 0.83 17.66 1.69
N PRO A 287 1.48 17.28 2.81
CA PRO A 287 2.03 18.23 3.78
C PRO A 287 3.02 19.23 3.15
N ILE A 288 3.72 18.84 2.07
CA ILE A 288 4.65 19.73 1.37
C ILE A 288 3.90 20.83 0.62
N SER A 289 2.78 20.47 -0.01
CA SER A 289 1.89 21.39 -0.71
C SER A 289 1.22 22.36 0.26
N GLN A 290 0.74 21.88 1.41
CA GLN A 290 0.17 22.71 2.47
C GLN A 290 1.20 23.70 3.03
N ASN A 291 2.43 23.26 3.31
CA ASN A 291 3.49 24.15 3.78
C ASN A 291 3.81 25.28 2.78
N ARG A 292 3.78 24.99 1.48
CA ARG A 292 3.94 26.02 0.44
C ARG A 292 2.77 27.01 0.46
N GLN A 293 1.54 26.52 0.62
CA GLN A 293 0.34 27.34 0.67
C GLN A 293 0.34 28.27 1.90
N ILE A 294 0.80 27.81 3.06
CA ILE A 294 1.01 28.64 4.27
C ILE A 294 1.94 29.83 3.96
N ILE A 295 3.07 29.56 3.29
CA ILE A 295 4.06 30.58 2.95
C ILE A 295 3.49 31.59 1.94
N GLU A 296 2.78 31.13 0.91
CA GLU A 296 2.15 31.99 -0.10
C GLU A 296 1.08 32.90 0.52
N MET A 297 0.22 32.35 1.39
CA MET A 297 -0.82 33.12 2.07
C MET A 297 -0.25 34.15 3.06
N HIS A 298 0.82 33.82 3.78
CA HIS A 298 1.51 34.77 4.66
C HIS A 298 2.21 35.88 3.85
N LYS A 299 2.83 35.55 2.71
CA LYS A 299 3.38 36.56 1.77
C LYS A 299 2.30 37.48 1.20
N ALA A 300 1.08 36.98 1.03
CA ALA A 300 -0.08 37.78 0.63
C ALA A 300 -0.64 38.67 1.76
N GLY A 301 -0.05 38.62 2.97
CA GLY A 301 -0.43 39.46 4.10
C GLY A 301 -1.61 38.94 4.93
N LYS A 302 -2.05 37.69 4.71
CA LYS A 302 -3.07 37.06 5.56
C LYS A 302 -2.52 36.81 6.96
N SER A 303 -3.35 37.00 7.98
CA SER A 303 -2.95 36.75 9.36
C SER A 303 -2.84 35.25 9.66
N ASN A 304 -1.97 34.88 10.60
CA ASN A 304 -1.73 33.48 10.97
C ASN A 304 -3.02 32.75 11.40
N MET A 305 -3.95 33.47 12.04
CA MET A 305 -5.24 32.92 12.46
C MET A 305 -6.16 32.61 11.26
N VAL A 306 -6.13 33.45 10.21
CA VAL A 306 -6.91 33.23 8.99
C VAL A 306 -6.35 32.04 8.22
N ILE A 307 -5.03 31.94 8.11
CA ILE A 307 -4.34 30.82 7.45
C ILE A 307 -4.65 29.50 8.15
N ALA A 308 -4.58 29.47 9.49
CA ALA A 308 -4.93 28.32 10.30
C ALA A 308 -6.39 27.87 10.06
N ARG A 309 -7.33 28.82 9.99
CA ARG A 309 -8.74 28.54 9.74
C ARG A 309 -9.00 28.03 8.31
N GLU A 310 -8.30 28.56 7.31
CA GLU A 310 -8.49 28.24 5.90
C GLU A 310 -7.87 26.88 5.53
N LEU A 311 -6.79 26.47 6.22
CA LEU A 311 -6.11 25.19 5.99
C LEU A 311 -6.44 24.10 7.01
N GLY A 312 -7.23 24.41 8.05
CA GLY A 312 -7.53 23.47 9.14
C GLY A 312 -6.32 23.11 10.00
N LEU A 313 -5.31 23.97 10.04
CA LEU A 313 -4.03 23.75 10.74
C LEU A 313 -3.99 24.48 12.08
N GLY A 314 -3.15 24.02 13.01
CA GLY A 314 -2.94 24.71 14.28
C GLY A 314 -2.22 26.06 14.11
N ILE A 315 -2.58 27.08 14.90
CA ILE A 315 -1.91 28.40 14.86
C ILE A 315 -0.40 28.27 15.13
N GLY A 316 0.00 27.32 15.99
CA GLY A 316 1.40 27.01 16.28
C GLY A 316 2.16 26.42 15.08
N GLU A 317 1.53 25.54 14.31
CA GLU A 317 2.11 24.92 13.11
C GLU A 317 2.34 25.96 12.02
N VAL A 318 1.34 26.80 11.77
CA VAL A 318 1.44 27.93 10.83
C VAL A 318 2.60 28.85 11.21
N LYS A 319 2.74 29.19 12.49
CA LYS A 319 3.85 30.02 12.98
C LYS A 319 5.21 29.35 12.80
N LEU A 320 5.33 28.05 13.10
CA LEU A 320 6.57 27.29 12.95
C LEU A 320 7.07 27.29 11.49
N VAL A 321 6.16 27.04 10.54
CA VAL A 321 6.48 27.01 9.10
C VAL A 321 6.93 28.38 8.62
N ILE A 322 6.26 29.45 9.06
CA ILE A 322 6.64 30.84 8.72
C ILE A 322 8.03 31.16 9.29
N ASP A 323 8.27 30.84 10.56
CA ASP A 323 9.54 31.12 11.24
C ASP A 323 10.71 30.36 10.59
N LEU A 324 10.53 29.08 10.23
CA LEU A 324 11.51 28.32 9.46
C LEU A 324 11.79 28.96 8.11
N SER A 325 10.74 29.33 7.36
CA SER A 325 10.89 29.91 6.02
C SER A 325 11.66 31.24 6.03
N ASN A 326 11.41 32.08 7.04
CA ASN A 326 12.09 33.36 7.22
C ASN A 326 13.55 33.17 7.66
N LYS A 327 13.84 32.14 8.48
CA LYS A 327 15.20 31.79 8.87
C LYS A 327 16.03 31.38 7.66
N HIS A 328 15.49 30.53 6.78
CA HIS A 328 16.19 30.11 5.56
C HIS A 328 16.37 31.24 4.53
N ARG A 329 15.48 32.26 4.52
CA ARG A 329 15.60 33.42 3.63
C ARG A 329 16.73 34.39 4.03
N LYS A 330 17.10 34.43 5.32
CA LYS A 330 18.13 35.35 5.85
C LYS A 330 19.57 34.82 5.73
N VAL A 331 19.76 33.58 5.29
CA VAL A 331 21.08 32.91 5.18
C VAL A 331 21.59 32.91 3.73
N LYS A 332 20.95 33.69 2.84
CA LYS A 332 21.45 33.99 1.49
C LYS A 332 21.79 35.47 1.37
#